data_AF-A0A9D1QA34-F1
#
_entry.id   AF-A0A9D1QA34-F1
#
_cell.length_a   1.000
_cell.length_b   1.000
_cell.length_c   1.000
_cell.angle_alpha   90.00
_cell.angle_beta   90.00
_cell.angle_gamma   90.00
#
_symmetry.space_group_name_H-M   'P 1'
#
loop_
_entity.id
_entity.type
_entity.pdbx_description
1 polymer ?
#
loop_
_entity_poly.entity_id
_entity_poly.type
_entity_poly.pdbx_seq_one_letter_code
_entity_poly.pdbx_strand_id
1 'polypeptide(L)'
;MARASQVVLSENEYYLIKAPNGKVLEVKDFSTANGAFIQLWDYAGHPWQQWRFVDAGEGRWRIQNRFTGKMIDLVQDGVVEGTWLHQWSRTSGLSQCWVLEPLRNGRTRIRSVLANKYIDLVGMNTSNGAQAQIWLEVPGGNQEWNLERVDDITVRTAPHTDEAAYPHMPPPRRGQDDLVRKLNQSGKGRGSRKGSKA
;
A
#
# COMPACT_ATOMS: atom_id res chain seq x y z
N MET A 1 -18.22 30.37 -8.63
CA MET A 1 -17.39 29.19 -8.98
C MET A 1 -16.69 28.73 -7.72
N ALA A 2 -17.04 27.58 -7.17
CA ALA A 2 -16.34 27.03 -6.01
C ALA A 2 -15.00 26.45 -6.46
N ARG A 3 -13.88 26.94 -5.91
CA ARG A 3 -12.59 26.26 -6.04
C ARG A 3 -12.77 24.86 -5.46
N ALA A 4 -12.45 23.81 -6.23
CA ALA A 4 -12.22 22.50 -5.64
C ALA A 4 -11.15 22.67 -4.55
N SER A 5 -11.47 22.29 -3.32
CA SER A 5 -10.50 22.28 -2.24
C SER A 5 -9.47 21.19 -2.54
N GLN A 6 -8.37 21.57 -3.18
CA GLN A 6 -7.23 20.69 -3.34
C GLN A 6 -6.70 20.34 -1.95
N VAL A 7 -6.53 19.05 -1.67
CA VAL A 7 -5.83 18.63 -0.46
C VAL A 7 -4.40 19.15 -0.55
N VAL A 8 -4.08 20.15 0.26
CA VAL A 8 -2.71 20.64 0.41
C VAL A 8 -2.01 19.63 1.31
N LEU A 9 -1.10 18.86 0.72
CA LEU A 9 -0.25 17.97 1.48
C LEU A 9 0.79 18.80 2.23
N SER A 10 0.95 18.50 3.51
CA SER A 10 1.94 19.11 4.38
C SER A 10 3.04 18.10 4.65
N GLU A 11 4.28 18.57 4.61
CA GLU A 11 5.42 17.75 4.95
C GLU A 11 5.31 17.25 6.39
N ASN A 12 5.68 15.98 6.61
CA ASN A 12 5.64 15.26 7.90
C ASN A 12 4.26 14.89 8.45
N GLU A 13 3.16 15.29 7.81
CA GLU A 13 1.81 14.88 8.20
C GLU A 13 1.45 13.46 7.72
N TYR A 14 0.42 12.89 8.35
CA TYR A 14 -0.14 11.59 7.98
C TYR A 14 -1.56 11.74 7.46
N TYR A 15 -1.88 10.91 6.47
CA TYR A 15 -3.13 10.94 5.74
C TYR A 15 -3.71 9.52 5.61
N LEU A 16 -5.02 9.45 5.48
CA LEU A 16 -5.73 8.27 5.00
C LEU A 16 -5.90 8.38 3.48
N ILE A 17 -5.76 7.26 2.78
CA ILE A 17 -6.20 7.13 1.39
C ILE A 17 -7.55 6.42 1.46
N LYS A 18 -8.62 7.20 1.53
CA LYS A 18 -9.95 6.73 1.91
C LYS A 18 -10.86 6.60 0.70
N ALA A 19 -11.46 5.43 0.52
CA ALA A 19 -12.47 5.18 -0.49
C ALA A 19 -13.77 5.93 -0.17
N PRO A 20 -14.66 6.15 -1.15
CA PRO A 20 -15.92 6.88 -0.94
C PRO A 20 -16.85 6.27 0.12
N ASN A 21 -16.72 4.97 0.39
CA ASN A 21 -17.51 4.27 1.41
C ASN A 21 -16.93 4.36 2.84
N GLY A 22 -15.85 5.12 3.03
CA GLY A 22 -15.25 5.36 4.35
C GLY A 22 -14.09 4.44 4.73
N LYS A 23 -13.90 3.34 4.00
CA LYS A 23 -12.77 2.43 4.18
C LYS A 23 -11.47 3.01 3.66
N VAL A 24 -10.33 2.47 4.07
CA VAL A 24 -9.00 3.03 3.79
C VAL A 24 -8.05 1.99 3.23
N LEU A 25 -7.08 2.44 2.43
CA LEU A 25 -5.95 1.61 2.06
C LEU A 25 -5.06 1.33 3.27
N GLU A 26 -4.65 0.08 3.41
CA GLU A 26 -3.76 -0.37 4.47
C GLU A 26 -2.74 -1.39 3.94
N VAL A 27 -1.66 -1.58 4.71
CA VAL A 27 -0.79 -2.75 4.55
C VAL A 27 -1.51 -3.97 5.09
N LYS A 28 -1.71 -4.97 4.24
CA LYS A 28 -2.41 -6.22 4.56
C LYS A 28 -1.76 -6.92 5.75
N ASP A 29 -2.61 -7.38 6.66
CA ASP A 29 -2.25 -8.18 7.84
C ASP A 29 -1.11 -7.57 8.64
N PHE A 30 -1.05 -6.22 8.74
CA PHE A 30 -0.05 -5.46 9.52
C PHE A 30 1.40 -5.89 9.26
N SER A 31 1.67 -6.51 8.11
CA SER A 31 2.94 -7.14 7.82
C SER A 31 4.03 -6.09 7.68
N THR A 32 5.22 -6.36 8.21
CA THR A 32 6.39 -5.47 8.06
C THR A 32 7.29 -5.86 6.90
N ALA A 33 6.95 -6.94 6.19
CA ALA A 33 7.77 -7.51 5.13
C ALA A 33 7.61 -6.75 3.81
N ASN A 34 8.68 -6.76 3.02
CA ASN A 34 8.58 -6.45 1.59
C ASN A 34 7.66 -7.47 0.90
N GLY A 35 6.85 -7.00 -0.04
CA GLY A 35 5.89 -7.86 -0.73
C GLY A 35 4.54 -7.99 -0.02
N ALA A 36 4.36 -7.37 1.16
CA ALA A 36 3.03 -7.33 1.76
C ALA A 36 2.10 -6.47 0.90
N PHE A 37 0.98 -7.07 0.53
CA PHE A 37 -0.02 -6.47 -0.34
C PHE A 37 -0.71 -5.24 0.27
N ILE A 38 -1.20 -4.34 -0.58
CA ILE A 38 -2.06 -3.22 -0.15
C ILE A 38 -3.53 -3.59 -0.38
N GLN A 39 -4.36 -3.43 0.64
CA GLN A 39 -5.79 -3.76 0.57
C GLN A 39 -6.65 -2.63 1.13
N LEU A 40 -7.95 -2.69 0.87
CA LEU A 40 -8.96 -1.87 1.50
C LEU A 40 -9.46 -2.52 2.79
N TRP A 41 -9.62 -1.73 3.85
CA TRP A 41 -10.18 -2.19 5.12
C TRP A 41 -10.92 -1.09 5.86
N ASP A 42 -11.72 -1.46 6.86
CA ASP A 42 -12.28 -0.50 7.80
C ASP A 42 -11.19 0.24 8.55
N TYR A 43 -11.37 1.54 8.70
CA TYR A 43 -10.42 2.35 9.46
C TYR A 43 -10.58 2.08 10.95
N ALA A 44 -9.47 1.71 11.60
CA ALA A 44 -9.40 1.35 13.00
C ALA A 44 -8.34 2.19 13.77
N GLY A 45 -7.87 3.29 13.17
CA GLY A 45 -6.92 4.18 13.83
C GLY A 45 -5.47 3.70 13.85
N HIS A 46 -5.15 2.60 13.16
CA HIS A 46 -3.83 1.99 13.25
C HIS A 46 -2.80 2.60 12.28
N PRO A 47 -1.50 2.60 12.64
CA PRO A 47 -0.46 3.22 11.82
C PRO A 47 -0.24 2.53 10.47
N TRP A 48 -0.58 1.25 10.29
CA TRP A 48 -0.47 0.58 8.99
C TRP A 48 -1.54 1.02 7.98
N GLN A 49 -2.52 1.82 8.42
CA GLN A 49 -3.58 2.42 7.60
C GLN A 49 -3.30 3.90 7.27
N GLN A 50 -2.14 4.41 7.70
CA GLN A 50 -1.80 5.82 7.64
C GLN A 50 -0.55 6.03 6.78
N TRP A 51 -0.58 7.07 5.97
CA TRP A 51 0.38 7.28 4.90
C TRP A 51 0.95 8.69 4.96
N ARG A 52 2.26 8.80 4.75
CA ARG A 52 2.95 10.07 4.54
C ARG A 52 3.28 10.19 3.05
N PHE A 53 2.99 11.35 2.47
CA PHE A 53 3.40 11.67 1.11
C PHE A 53 4.78 12.34 1.17
N VAL A 54 5.79 11.65 0.64
CA VAL A 54 7.19 12.10 0.61
C VAL A 54 7.50 12.63 -0.78
N ASP A 55 8.00 13.86 -0.86
CA ASP A 55 8.35 14.48 -2.15
C ASP A 55 9.37 13.61 -2.92
N ALA A 56 9.08 13.42 -4.22
CA ALA A 56 9.93 12.72 -5.17
C ALA A 56 10.39 13.65 -6.32
N GLY A 57 10.20 14.96 -6.17
CA GLY A 57 10.52 15.98 -7.15
C GLY A 57 9.54 16.01 -8.32
N GLU A 58 9.51 17.13 -9.04
CA GLU A 58 8.71 17.31 -10.27
C GLU A 58 7.20 17.06 -10.05
N GLY A 59 6.67 17.38 -8.85
CA GLY A 59 5.26 17.15 -8.51
C GLY A 59 4.90 15.68 -8.29
N ARG A 60 5.89 14.81 -8.11
CA ARG A 60 5.71 13.37 -7.82
C ARG A 60 5.85 13.11 -6.33
N TRP A 61 5.22 12.02 -5.89
CA TRP A 61 5.22 11.58 -4.51
C TRP A 61 5.61 10.12 -4.38
N ARG A 62 6.29 9.78 -3.29
CA ARG A 62 6.30 8.43 -2.74
C ARG A 62 5.29 8.37 -1.61
N ILE A 63 4.56 7.26 -1.49
CA ILE A 63 3.53 7.09 -0.47
C ILE A 63 4.06 6.12 0.59
N GLN A 64 4.52 6.67 1.72
CA GLN A 64 5.20 5.93 2.77
C GLN A 64 4.22 5.51 3.87
N ASN A 65 4.22 4.24 4.24
CA ASN A 65 3.44 3.75 5.37
C ASN A 65 4.02 4.23 6.71
N ARG A 66 3.15 4.72 7.61
CA ARG A 66 3.56 5.20 8.95
C ARG A 66 4.16 4.08 9.81
N PHE A 67 3.63 2.87 9.74
CA PHE A 67 4.07 1.75 10.58
C PHE A 67 5.40 1.16 10.11
N THR A 68 5.58 0.96 8.80
CA THR A 68 6.72 0.20 8.27
C THR A 68 7.83 1.06 7.67
N GLY A 69 7.55 2.33 7.35
CA GLY A 69 8.45 3.21 6.61
C GLY A 69 8.66 2.83 5.14
N LYS A 70 7.93 1.82 4.64
CA LYS A 70 8.00 1.33 3.25
C LYS A 70 7.04 2.07 2.33
N MET A 71 7.26 1.97 1.03
CA MET A 71 6.52 2.70 0.02
C MET A 71 5.47 1.80 -0.65
N ILE A 72 4.33 2.37 -1.04
CA ILE A 72 3.44 1.75 -2.03
C ILE A 72 4.21 1.61 -3.36
N ASP A 73 4.25 0.39 -3.88
CA ASP A 73 5.11 -0.05 -4.98
C ASP A 73 4.30 -0.96 -5.93
N LEU A 74 4.66 -0.96 -7.22
CA LEU A 74 4.12 -1.87 -8.22
C LEU A 74 4.86 -3.21 -8.18
N VAL A 75 4.13 -4.30 -7.97
CA VAL A 75 4.74 -5.64 -7.97
C VAL A 75 5.56 -5.86 -9.24
N GLN A 76 6.86 -6.13 -9.05
CA GLN A 76 7.83 -6.41 -10.12
C GLN A 76 7.93 -5.32 -11.20
N ASP A 77 7.74 -4.04 -10.82
CA ASP A 77 7.73 -2.92 -11.77
C ASP A 77 6.68 -3.08 -12.89
N GLY A 78 5.63 -3.88 -12.65
CA GLY A 78 4.61 -4.20 -13.64
C GLY A 78 3.83 -2.96 -14.10
N VAL A 79 3.59 -2.87 -15.40
CA VAL A 79 2.91 -1.72 -16.03
C VAL A 79 1.57 -2.07 -16.68
N VAL A 80 1.15 -3.33 -16.61
CA VAL A 80 -0.10 -3.80 -17.20
C VAL A 80 -1.27 -3.59 -16.23
N GLU A 81 -2.48 -3.50 -16.79
CA GLU A 81 -3.71 -3.53 -16.00
C GLU A 81 -3.76 -4.76 -15.10
N GLY A 82 -4.16 -4.56 -13.85
CA GLY A 82 -4.18 -5.62 -12.85
C GLY A 82 -2.86 -5.87 -12.14
N THR A 83 -1.82 -5.07 -12.42
CA THR A 83 -0.59 -5.14 -11.62
C THR A 83 -0.92 -4.78 -10.17
N TRP A 84 -0.60 -5.70 -9.26
CA TRP A 84 -0.87 -5.52 -7.83
C TRP A 84 -0.01 -4.46 -7.18
N LEU A 85 -0.56 -3.85 -6.12
CA LEU A 85 0.20 -3.00 -5.21
C LEU A 85 0.68 -3.78 -3.99
N HIS A 86 1.95 -3.59 -3.64
CA HIS A 86 2.54 -4.08 -2.41
C HIS A 86 3.32 -2.95 -1.72
N GLN A 87 3.79 -3.20 -0.50
CA GLN A 87 4.82 -2.36 0.09
C GLN A 87 6.20 -2.90 -0.24
N TRP A 88 7.16 -1.98 -0.44
CA TRP A 88 8.56 -2.33 -0.59
C TRP A 88 9.46 -1.26 0.02
N SER A 89 10.66 -1.65 0.46
CA SER A 89 11.71 -0.71 0.86
C SER A 89 11.96 0.31 -0.25
N ARG A 90 12.28 1.56 0.12
CA ARG A 90 12.48 2.63 -0.86
C ARG A 90 13.52 2.24 -1.91
N THR A 91 13.17 2.45 -3.18
CA THR A 91 14.09 2.32 -4.33
C THR A 91 14.24 3.67 -5.04
N SER A 92 15.20 3.73 -5.97
CA SER A 92 15.33 4.84 -6.92
C SER A 92 14.37 4.72 -8.13
N GLY A 93 13.68 3.59 -8.27
CA GLY A 93 12.79 3.30 -9.39
C GLY A 93 11.49 4.12 -9.39
N LEU A 94 10.85 4.19 -10.55
CA LEU A 94 9.59 4.91 -10.75
C LEU A 94 8.35 4.12 -10.33
N SER A 95 8.47 2.82 -10.04
CA SER A 95 7.39 1.97 -9.53
C SER A 95 6.84 2.42 -8.17
N GLN A 96 7.58 3.27 -7.45
CA GLN A 96 7.16 3.87 -6.18
C GLN A 96 6.74 5.35 -6.31
N CYS A 97 6.73 5.89 -7.54
CA CYS A 97 6.45 7.31 -7.79
C CYS A 97 5.03 7.49 -8.33
N TRP A 98 4.32 8.46 -7.73
CA TRP A 98 2.90 8.70 -7.96
C TRP A 98 2.63 10.18 -8.23
N VAL A 99 1.66 10.48 -9.09
CA VAL A 99 1.11 11.82 -9.31
C VAL A 99 -0.27 11.86 -8.69
N LEU A 100 -0.57 12.95 -7.99
CA LEU A 100 -1.89 13.21 -7.43
C LEU A 100 -2.67 14.11 -8.38
N GLU A 101 -3.85 13.66 -8.78
CA GLU A 101 -4.71 14.35 -9.73
C GLU A 101 -6.05 14.71 -9.07
N PRO A 102 -6.17 15.94 -8.54
CA PRO A 102 -7.39 16.42 -7.94
C PRO A 102 -8.53 16.51 -8.96
N LEU A 103 -9.72 16.09 -8.55
CA LEU A 103 -10.93 16.12 -9.34
C LEU A 103 -11.85 17.27 -8.88
N ARG A 104 -12.76 17.68 -9.77
CA ARG A 104 -13.70 18.78 -9.49
C ARG A 104 -14.65 18.50 -8.32
N ASN A 105 -14.88 17.23 -8.00
CA ASN A 105 -15.71 16.79 -6.87
C ASN A 105 -14.94 16.76 -5.53
N GLY A 106 -13.68 17.20 -5.50
CA GLY A 106 -12.84 17.23 -4.30
C GLY A 106 -12.09 15.92 -4.01
N ARG A 107 -12.35 14.84 -4.76
CA ARG A 107 -11.58 13.59 -4.66
C ARG A 107 -10.28 13.68 -5.45
N THR A 108 -9.41 12.71 -5.27
CA THR A 108 -8.10 12.63 -5.95
C THR A 108 -7.93 11.26 -6.58
N ARG A 109 -7.41 11.22 -7.80
CA ARG A 109 -6.85 10.00 -8.38
C ARG A 109 -5.34 9.95 -8.14
N ILE A 110 -4.81 8.75 -7.91
CA ILE A 110 -3.38 8.54 -7.65
C ILE A 110 -2.82 7.75 -8.84
N ARG A 111 -2.07 8.42 -9.71
CA ARG A 111 -1.55 7.85 -10.95
C ARG A 111 -0.10 7.40 -10.80
N SER A 112 0.21 6.18 -11.20
CA SER A 112 1.58 5.69 -11.31
C SER A 112 2.34 6.49 -12.36
N VAL A 113 3.53 6.98 -11.98
CA VAL A 113 4.47 7.62 -12.90
C VAL A 113 5.01 6.61 -13.91
N LEU A 114 5.28 5.37 -13.48
CA LEU A 114 5.85 4.34 -14.34
C LEU A 114 4.83 3.78 -15.36
N ALA A 115 3.59 3.53 -14.93
CA ALA A 115 2.61 2.78 -15.74
C ALA A 115 1.54 3.65 -16.42
N ASN A 116 1.45 4.94 -16.04
CA ASN A 116 0.37 5.86 -16.46
C ASN A 116 -1.04 5.29 -16.21
N LYS A 117 -1.23 4.66 -15.05
CA LYS A 117 -2.45 3.99 -14.59
C LYS A 117 -2.73 4.35 -13.13
N TYR A 118 -3.96 4.17 -12.67
CA TYR A 118 -4.42 4.67 -11.39
C TYR A 118 -4.53 3.56 -10.35
N ILE A 119 -4.27 3.89 -9.08
CA ILE A 119 -4.61 3.02 -7.96
C ILE A 119 -6.11 2.72 -8.01
N ASP A 120 -6.42 1.43 -8.08
CA ASP A 120 -7.74 0.88 -8.39
C ASP A 120 -8.07 -0.28 -7.43
N LEU A 121 -9.35 -0.42 -7.09
CA LEU A 121 -9.86 -1.61 -6.39
C LEU A 121 -10.48 -2.59 -7.39
N VAL A 122 -10.02 -3.83 -7.35
CA VAL A 122 -10.39 -4.90 -8.30
C VAL A 122 -11.89 -5.09 -8.34
N GLY A 123 -12.44 -5.12 -9.56
CA GLY A 123 -13.86 -5.40 -9.78
C GLY A 123 -14.79 -4.40 -9.09
N MET A 124 -14.32 -3.18 -8.80
CA MET A 124 -15.04 -2.17 -8.02
C MET A 124 -15.43 -2.67 -6.61
N ASN A 125 -14.76 -3.71 -6.11
CA ASN A 125 -15.04 -4.27 -4.80
C ASN A 125 -14.59 -3.29 -3.71
N THR A 126 -15.53 -2.90 -2.87
CA THR A 126 -15.28 -1.97 -1.76
C THR A 126 -15.43 -2.64 -0.39
N SER A 127 -15.39 -3.97 -0.35
CA SER A 127 -15.42 -4.77 0.88
C SER A 127 -14.04 -4.82 1.54
N ASN A 128 -14.00 -5.19 2.82
CA ASN A 128 -12.73 -5.49 3.51
C ASN A 128 -11.97 -6.60 2.78
N GLY A 129 -10.67 -6.40 2.60
CA GLY A 129 -9.80 -7.32 1.90
C GLY A 129 -9.78 -7.13 0.38
N ALA A 130 -10.51 -6.14 -0.17
CA ALA A 130 -10.40 -5.79 -1.57
C ALA A 130 -8.96 -5.36 -1.88
N GLN A 131 -8.31 -6.09 -2.76
CA GLN A 131 -6.90 -5.90 -3.10
C GLN A 131 -6.74 -4.69 -4.04
N ALA A 132 -5.73 -3.86 -3.78
CA ALA A 132 -5.41 -2.72 -4.64
C ALA A 132 -4.48 -3.12 -5.79
N GLN A 133 -4.79 -2.60 -6.98
CA GLN A 133 -4.05 -2.80 -8.23
C GLN A 133 -3.85 -1.45 -8.94
N ILE A 134 -3.25 -1.48 -10.13
CA ILE A 134 -3.36 -0.39 -11.10
C ILE A 134 -4.28 -0.76 -12.25
N TRP A 135 -5.00 0.23 -12.77
CA TRP A 135 -5.84 0.08 -13.96
C TRP A 135 -5.87 1.36 -14.79
N LEU A 136 -6.27 1.25 -16.07
CA LEU A 136 -6.58 2.44 -16.88
C LEU A 136 -7.72 3.25 -16.23
N GLU A 137 -7.85 4.52 -16.62
CA GLU A 137 -8.97 5.33 -16.14
C GLU A 137 -10.30 4.74 -16.59
N VAL A 138 -11.16 4.40 -15.64
CA VAL A 138 -12.55 4.02 -15.93
C VAL A 138 -13.53 4.94 -15.19
N PRO A 139 -14.76 5.10 -15.71
CA PRO A 139 -15.85 5.65 -14.93
C PRO A 139 -16.12 4.75 -13.72
N GLY A 140 -15.98 5.29 -12.51
CA GLY A 140 -16.20 4.51 -11.28
C GLY A 140 -15.57 5.15 -10.06
N GLY A 141 -16.18 4.96 -8.89
CA GLY A 141 -15.67 5.48 -7.62
C GLY A 141 -14.49 4.70 -7.03
N ASN A 142 -14.10 3.58 -7.65
CA ASN A 142 -13.06 2.66 -7.17
C ASN A 142 -11.62 3.13 -7.47
N GLN A 143 -11.47 4.27 -8.14
CA GLN A 143 -10.17 4.94 -8.42
C GLN A 143 -10.09 6.34 -7.78
N GLU A 144 -11.14 6.77 -7.08
CA GLU A 144 -11.25 8.12 -6.53
C GLU A 144 -11.16 8.09 -5.01
N TRP A 145 -10.17 8.80 -4.47
CA TRP A 145 -9.80 8.74 -3.06
C TRP A 145 -10.00 10.09 -2.38
N ASN A 146 -10.51 10.07 -1.15
CA ASN A 146 -10.42 11.19 -0.23
C ASN A 146 -9.06 11.10 0.50
N LEU A 147 -8.24 12.13 0.39
CA LEU A 147 -7.01 12.25 1.16
C LEU A 147 -7.31 13.07 2.42
N GLU A 148 -7.50 12.39 3.55
CA GLU A 148 -7.90 13.03 4.81
C GLU A 148 -6.71 13.03 5.78
N ARG A 149 -6.35 14.18 6.36
CA ARG A 149 -5.30 14.27 7.37
C ARG A 149 -5.76 13.55 8.64
N VAL A 150 -4.90 12.71 9.23
CA VAL A 150 -5.24 11.88 10.40
C VAL A 150 -5.64 12.74 11.59
N ASP A 151 -4.95 13.86 11.83
CA ASP A 151 -5.24 14.75 12.96
C ASP A 151 -6.61 15.45 12.85
N ASP A 152 -7.10 15.68 11.62
CA ASP A 152 -8.47 16.20 11.43
C ASP A 152 -9.52 15.17 11.83
N ILE A 153 -9.18 13.88 11.79
CA ILE A 153 -10.08 12.77 12.13
C ILE A 153 -10.10 12.55 13.64
N THR A 154 -8.94 12.58 14.30
CA THR A 154 -8.86 12.43 15.76
C THR A 154 -9.63 13.54 16.48
N VAL A 155 -9.63 14.76 15.94
CA VAL A 155 -10.45 15.87 16.45
C VAL A 155 -11.95 15.64 16.22
N ARG A 156 -12.36 15.00 15.11
CA ARG A 156 -13.77 14.69 14.80
C ARG A 156 -14.32 13.46 15.53
N THR A 157 -13.47 12.58 16.05
CA THR A 157 -13.86 11.24 16.56
C THR A 157 -13.65 11.05 18.07
N ALA A 158 -13.21 12.07 18.81
CA ALA A 158 -13.15 11.99 20.28
C ALA A 158 -14.56 12.07 20.92
N PRO A 159 -14.87 11.24 21.93
CA PRO A 159 -15.00 9.79 21.92
C PRO A 159 -16.49 9.32 21.91
N HIS A 160 -16.78 8.26 21.16
CA HIS A 160 -17.65 7.19 21.65
C HIS A 160 -16.90 5.88 21.48
N THR A 161 -16.66 5.21 22.60
CA THR A 161 -15.97 3.93 22.71
C THR A 161 -16.79 2.85 22.01
N ASP A 162 -16.29 2.31 20.90
CA ASP A 162 -16.55 0.92 20.54
C ASP A 162 -15.41 0.37 19.68
N GLU A 163 -14.66 -0.54 20.30
CA GLU A 163 -13.53 -1.27 19.75
C GLU A 163 -14.06 -2.26 18.71
N ALA A 164 -14.08 -1.87 17.44
CA ALA A 164 -14.23 -2.84 16.35
C ALA A 164 -12.93 -3.66 16.26
N ALA A 165 -12.90 -4.75 17.02
CA ALA A 165 -11.77 -5.66 17.14
C ALA A 165 -11.37 -6.21 15.76
N TYR A 166 -10.10 -6.04 15.38
CA TYR A 166 -9.45 -7.02 14.53
C TYR A 166 -9.59 -8.37 15.24
N PRO A 167 -10.06 -9.45 14.59
CA PRO A 167 -9.90 -10.77 15.19
C PRO A 167 -8.41 -10.95 15.47
N HIS A 168 -8.06 -11.04 16.76
CA HIS A 168 -6.70 -11.29 17.23
C HIS A 168 -6.19 -12.58 16.58
N MET A 169 -5.50 -12.46 15.44
CA MET A 169 -4.57 -13.50 15.04
C MET A 169 -3.37 -13.38 15.99
N PRO A 170 -2.95 -14.48 16.63
CA PRO A 170 -1.78 -14.45 17.50
C PRO A 170 -0.58 -13.94 16.69
N PRO A 171 0.36 -13.22 17.33
CA PRO A 171 1.54 -12.71 16.65
C PRO A 171 2.25 -13.85 15.91
N PRO A 172 2.81 -13.60 14.71
CA PRO A 172 3.52 -14.64 13.98
C PRO A 172 4.60 -15.22 14.88
N ARG A 173 4.51 -16.54 15.13
CA ARG A 173 5.54 -17.24 15.89
C ARG A 173 6.86 -17.00 15.19
N ARG A 174 7.81 -16.44 15.94
CA ARG A 174 9.20 -16.23 15.53
C ARG A 174 9.80 -17.61 15.20
N GLY A 175 9.62 -18.07 13.97
CA GLY A 175 9.94 -19.46 13.59
C GLY A 175 9.71 -19.81 12.12
N GLN A 176 9.19 -18.90 11.28
CA GLN A 176 8.99 -19.15 9.85
C GLN A 176 10.17 -18.71 8.96
N ASP A 177 11.24 -18.19 9.57
CA ASP A 177 12.51 -17.91 8.89
C ASP A 177 13.39 -19.16 8.72
N ASP A 178 13.13 -20.24 9.47
CA ASP A 178 13.92 -21.47 9.42
C ASP A 178 13.56 -22.39 8.23
N LEU A 179 12.37 -22.24 7.65
CA LEU A 179 11.97 -23.01 6.46
C LEU A 179 12.64 -22.49 5.19
N VAL A 180 12.85 -21.17 5.08
CA VAL A 180 13.55 -20.55 3.94
C VAL A 180 15.06 -20.81 4.02
N ARG A 181 15.63 -20.83 5.24
CA ARG A 181 17.05 -21.17 5.44
C ARG A 181 17.37 -22.64 5.16
N LYS A 182 16.47 -23.57 5.45
CA LYS A 182 16.68 -25.01 5.18
C LYS A 182 16.61 -25.38 3.69
N LEU A 183 15.88 -24.62 2.86
CA LEU A 183 15.80 -24.88 1.42
C LEU A 183 17.01 -24.33 0.63
N ASN A 184 17.74 -23.34 1.15
CA ASN A 184 18.92 -22.77 0.49
C ASN A 184 20.24 -23.50 0.82
N GLN A 185 20.26 -24.43 1.79
CA GLN A 185 21.45 -25.22 2.13
C GLN A 185 21.48 -26.61 1.48
N SER A 186 20.38 -27.10 0.91
CA SER A 186 20.33 -28.40 0.22
C SER A 186 20.85 -28.37 -1.23
N GLY A 187 21.29 -27.21 -1.74
CA GLY A 187 21.75 -27.04 -3.13
C GLY A 187 23.26 -27.06 -3.36
N LYS A 188 24.10 -27.16 -2.32
CA LYS A 188 25.57 -27.19 -2.46
C LYS A 188 26.15 -28.45 -1.83
N GLY A 189 26.22 -29.54 -2.60
CA GLY A 189 26.94 -30.72 -2.16
C GLY A 189 26.77 -31.97 -3.01
N ARG A 190 27.26 -31.96 -4.25
CA ARG A 190 27.74 -33.19 -4.91
C ARG A 190 28.74 -32.84 -6.02
N GLY A 191 29.96 -32.57 -5.59
CA GLY A 191 31.14 -32.51 -6.44
C GLY A 191 32.27 -33.34 -5.81
N SER A 192 32.66 -34.40 -6.53
CA SER A 192 33.93 -35.15 -6.46
C SER A 192 34.19 -36.19 -5.36
N ARG A 193 34.35 -37.45 -5.80
CA ARG A 193 35.49 -38.36 -5.52
C ARG A 193 35.38 -39.58 -6.47
N LYS A 194 36.28 -39.69 -7.46
CA LYS A 194 37.54 -40.49 -7.51
C LYS A 194 37.32 -42.02 -7.46
N GLY A 195 37.87 -42.72 -8.46
CA GLY A 195 37.67 -44.15 -8.70
C GLY A 195 38.68 -45.09 -8.06
N SER A 196 38.61 -46.36 -8.46
CA SER A 196 39.71 -47.32 -8.73
C SER A 196 39.19 -48.77 -8.73
N LYS A 197 39.50 -49.50 -9.82
CA LYS A 197 39.75 -50.95 -9.97
C LYS A 197 38.66 -51.99 -9.62
N ALA A 198 38.29 -52.77 -10.65
CA ALA A 198 38.70 -54.18 -10.79
C ALA A 198 39.03 -54.44 -12.26
#